data_AF-A0A8J6IB26-F1
#
_entry.id   AF-A0A8J6IB26-F1
#
_cell.length_a   1.000
_cell.length_b   1.000
_cell.length_c   1.000
_cell.angle_alpha   90.00
_cell.angle_beta   90.00
_cell.angle_gamma   90.00
#
_symmetry.space_group_name_H-M   'P 1'
#
loop_
_entity.id
_entity.type
_entity.pdbx_description
1 polymer ?
#
loop_
_entity_poly.entity_id
_entity_poly.type
_entity_poly.pdbx_seq_one_letter_code
_entity_poly.pdbx_strand_id
1 'polypeptide(L)'
;MLSSHNRSEFLAVPELIRFEHARGQDEFEPTLLIKGSTILLKYIVLGARMQLAFTMCENRLLCALKVYDDGDEGGILWSVVEREEELNGIRGLARGGPLVAFLFNEIAVNVGWNDLPVPENLGRLPVWADSAALGQVDYTALEATALPLIDCLNHHVENDDVWLVIEIGGRSDWKALRNNFITAGASSSLIDLFDRDEGNYQEQLAVWLTDNLMPSGVHHSPQIPKGNGTRELTDILLSHEFGAVLIESKTLSVLTRARLPDRVKLKRDVSAHIGKGFGQLRGAIRALKSDVSVTNVKGNSLPVERELPAHAIVLIPDLKLVDDHEAYGIEFIQEFMRATGGFAHLLDISELLRSVQAAEMIAARGTRTTPMMAFDYYLMERAKKAAEAGTLCIEVLLRFASDEPMMV
;
A
#
# COMPACT_ATOMS: atom_id res chain seq x y z
N MET A 1 6.21 5.02 -18.15
CA MET A 1 6.23 3.71 -17.47
C MET A 1 7.47 3.66 -16.59
N LEU A 2 7.39 3.04 -15.40
CA LEU A 2 8.57 2.84 -14.55
C LEU A 2 9.59 1.96 -15.25
N SER A 3 10.88 2.20 -15.00
CA SER A 3 11.95 1.26 -15.33
C SER A 3 11.72 -0.07 -14.58
N SER A 4 12.28 -1.17 -15.09
CA SER A 4 12.19 -2.48 -14.42
C SER A 4 12.76 -2.44 -13.00
N HIS A 5 13.86 -1.71 -12.81
CA HIS A 5 14.48 -1.49 -11.51
C HIS A 5 13.55 -0.76 -10.53
N ASN A 6 13.04 0.42 -10.91
CA ASN A 6 12.16 1.20 -10.03
C ASN A 6 10.86 0.44 -9.74
N ARG A 7 10.33 -0.32 -10.71
CA ARG A 7 9.16 -1.18 -10.48
C ARG A 7 9.47 -2.26 -9.44
N SER A 8 10.61 -2.93 -9.54
CA SER A 8 11.02 -3.94 -8.56
C SER A 8 11.19 -3.36 -7.17
N GLU A 9 11.84 -2.20 -7.06
CA GLU A 9 12.03 -1.51 -5.80
C GLU A 9 10.70 -1.02 -5.20
N PHE A 10 9.86 -0.40 -6.02
CA PHE A 10 8.56 0.11 -5.57
C PHE A 10 7.69 -1.04 -5.07
N LEU A 11 7.77 -2.23 -5.68
CA LEU A 11 7.04 -3.40 -5.17
C LEU A 11 7.64 -4.01 -3.91
N ALA A 12 8.88 -3.66 -3.54
CA ALA A 12 9.60 -4.23 -2.40
C ALA A 12 9.48 -3.41 -1.11
N VAL A 13 9.22 -2.10 -1.20
CA VAL A 13 9.12 -1.20 -0.03
C VAL A 13 7.75 -0.50 -0.01
N PRO A 14 7.18 -0.19 1.17
CA PRO A 14 5.84 0.40 1.24
C PRO A 14 5.77 1.78 0.61
N GLU A 15 6.69 2.68 0.98
CA GLU A 15 6.69 4.09 0.61
C GLU A 15 8.15 4.54 0.38
N LEU A 16 8.39 5.36 -0.64
CA LEU A 16 9.70 5.99 -0.89
C LEU A 16 9.58 7.14 -1.89
N ILE A 17 10.67 7.88 -2.09
CA ILE A 17 10.82 8.78 -3.24
C ILE A 17 12.07 8.43 -4.06
N ARG A 18 12.02 8.66 -5.37
CA ARG A 18 13.20 8.61 -6.26
C ARG A 18 13.24 9.82 -7.16
N PHE A 19 14.45 10.26 -7.49
CA PHE A 19 14.67 11.15 -8.61
C PHE A 19 14.95 10.35 -9.87
N GLU A 20 14.61 10.93 -11.01
CA GLU A 20 15.00 10.42 -12.33
C GLU A 20 15.28 11.61 -13.24
N HIS A 21 16.04 11.35 -14.30
CA HIS A 21 16.14 12.27 -15.43
C HIS A 21 15.42 11.61 -16.62
N ALA A 22 14.10 11.80 -16.67
CA ALA A 22 13.25 11.11 -17.63
C ALA A 22 13.08 11.94 -18.90
N ARG A 23 12.90 11.27 -20.05
CA ARG A 23 12.61 11.95 -21.32
C ARG A 23 11.14 12.40 -21.35
N GLY A 24 10.92 13.71 -21.28
CA GLY A 24 9.63 14.35 -21.46
C GLY A 24 9.27 14.53 -22.95
N GLN A 25 8.34 15.45 -23.24
CA GLN A 25 7.94 15.75 -24.61
C GLN A 25 9.05 16.40 -25.43
N ASP A 26 9.77 17.35 -24.82
CA ASP A 26 10.75 18.19 -25.54
C ASP A 26 12.19 17.78 -25.22
N GLU A 27 12.52 17.53 -23.95
CA GLU A 27 13.87 17.15 -23.50
C GLU A 27 13.84 16.24 -22.27
N PHE A 28 15.02 15.93 -21.71
CA PHE A 28 15.12 15.23 -20.43
C PHE A 28 14.85 16.20 -19.27
N GLU A 29 13.89 15.84 -18.41
CA GLU A 29 13.40 16.69 -17.33
C GLU A 29 13.61 16.04 -15.94
N PRO A 30 13.96 16.85 -14.92
CA PRO A 30 13.94 16.42 -13.53
C PRO A 30 12.60 15.82 -13.15
N THR A 31 12.64 14.57 -12.69
CA THR A 31 11.43 13.81 -12.37
C THR A 31 11.49 13.32 -10.93
N LEU A 32 10.43 13.58 -10.17
CA LEU A 32 10.22 13.04 -8.83
C LEU A 32 9.18 11.91 -8.89
N LEU A 33 9.58 10.72 -8.49
CA LEU A 33 8.70 9.57 -8.33
C LEU A 33 8.33 9.43 -6.86
N ILE A 34 7.04 9.49 -6.54
CA ILE A 34 6.52 9.42 -5.17
C ILE A 34 5.74 8.12 -5.03
N LYS A 35 6.25 7.18 -4.24
CA LYS A 35 5.49 5.99 -3.83
C LYS A 35 4.90 6.19 -2.45
N GLY A 36 3.58 6.11 -2.33
CA GLY A 36 2.88 6.30 -1.06
C GLY A 36 1.67 5.39 -0.91
N SER A 37 1.20 5.26 0.32
CA SER A 37 -0.12 4.70 0.60
C SER A 37 -1.23 5.51 -0.10
N THR A 38 -2.30 4.85 -0.50
CA THR A 38 -3.46 5.46 -1.15
C THR A 38 -4.02 6.61 -0.33
N ILE A 39 -4.00 6.50 1.00
CA ILE A 39 -4.42 7.57 1.90
C ILE A 39 -3.51 8.81 1.76
N LEU A 40 -2.19 8.64 1.84
CA LEU A 40 -1.22 9.73 1.67
C LEU A 40 -1.37 10.40 0.30
N LEU A 41 -1.48 9.60 -0.77
CA LEU A 41 -1.64 10.13 -2.13
C LEU A 41 -2.93 10.94 -2.27
N LYS A 42 -4.02 10.55 -1.59
CA LYS A 42 -5.26 11.34 -1.55
C LYS A 42 -5.05 12.70 -0.89
N TYR A 43 -4.25 12.79 0.17
CA TYR A 43 -3.89 14.09 0.78
C TYR A 43 -3.12 14.96 -0.20
N ILE A 44 -2.14 14.38 -0.90
CA ILE A 44 -1.34 15.09 -1.91
C ILE A 44 -2.24 15.67 -3.01
N VAL A 45 -3.15 14.88 -3.59
CA VAL A 45 -4.02 15.36 -4.69
C VAL A 45 -5.09 16.34 -4.22
N LEU A 46 -5.45 16.31 -2.94
CA LEU A 46 -6.33 17.31 -2.31
C LEU A 46 -5.60 18.60 -1.92
N GLY A 47 -4.31 18.72 -2.23
CA GLY A 47 -3.53 19.94 -2.04
C GLY A 47 -2.91 20.07 -0.66
N ALA A 48 -2.60 18.96 0.02
CA ALA A 48 -1.72 19.00 1.19
C ALA A 48 -0.42 19.76 0.85
N ARG A 49 0.04 20.58 1.79
CA ARG A 49 1.35 21.24 1.68
C ARG A 49 2.43 20.16 1.64
N MET A 50 3.45 20.35 0.81
CA MET A 50 4.60 19.45 0.78
C MET A 50 5.91 20.25 0.77
N GLN A 51 6.95 19.61 1.28
CA GLN A 51 8.31 20.13 1.28
C GLN A 51 9.25 19.05 0.78
N LEU A 52 10.09 19.40 -0.18
CA LEU A 52 11.20 18.59 -0.63
C LEU A 52 12.46 19.07 0.07
N ALA A 53 13.17 18.15 0.73
CA ALA A 53 14.34 18.46 1.53
C ALA A 53 15.54 17.62 1.10
N PHE A 54 16.73 18.23 1.15
CA PHE A 54 17.99 17.58 0.82
C PHE A 54 19.03 17.80 1.92
N THR A 55 19.85 16.78 2.18
CA THR A 55 21.03 16.89 3.07
C THR A 55 22.07 15.84 2.72
N MET A 56 23.27 15.95 3.29
CA MET A 56 24.32 14.94 3.17
C MET A 56 24.32 14.01 4.40
N CYS A 57 24.29 12.71 4.16
CA CYS A 57 24.37 11.67 5.19
C CYS A 57 25.47 10.68 4.80
N GLU A 58 26.54 10.58 5.61
CA GLU A 58 27.68 9.66 5.37
C GLU A 58 28.24 9.72 3.93
N ASN A 59 28.39 10.93 3.39
CA ASN A 59 28.82 11.24 2.02
C ASN A 59 27.81 10.91 0.91
N ARG A 60 26.59 10.51 1.24
CA ARG A 60 25.49 10.30 0.30
C ARG A 60 24.49 11.44 0.37
N LEU A 61 23.82 11.71 -0.75
CA LEU A 61 22.75 12.68 -0.78
C LEU A 61 21.46 12.02 -0.32
N LEU A 62 20.89 12.52 0.78
CA LEU A 62 19.60 12.12 1.30
C LEU A 62 18.54 13.09 0.77
N CYS A 63 17.46 12.52 0.23
CA CYS A 63 16.29 13.23 -0.27
C CYS A 63 15.08 12.87 0.60
N ALA A 64 14.30 13.87 1.03
CA ALA A 64 13.08 13.66 1.80
C ALA A 64 11.92 14.49 1.24
N LEU A 65 10.71 13.94 1.29
CA LEU A 65 9.46 14.59 0.99
C LEU A 65 8.60 14.58 2.25
N LYS A 66 8.43 15.74 2.87
CA LYS A 66 7.48 15.95 3.97
C LYS A 66 6.13 16.33 3.40
N VAL A 67 5.08 15.60 3.75
CA VAL A 67 3.68 15.86 3.38
C VAL A 67 2.92 16.22 4.64
N TYR A 68 2.28 17.37 4.68
CA TYR A 68 1.54 17.85 5.85
C TYR A 68 0.13 17.21 5.87
N ASP A 69 0.09 15.91 6.15
CA ASP A 69 -1.13 15.09 6.25
C ASP A 69 -1.71 14.99 7.67
N ASP A 70 -0.95 15.41 8.70
CA ASP A 70 -1.40 15.48 10.10
C ASP A 70 -0.96 16.78 10.78
N GLY A 71 -1.50 17.91 10.34
CA GLY A 71 -1.09 19.23 10.85
C GLY A 71 0.39 19.49 10.53
N ASP A 72 1.17 19.89 11.53
CA ASP A 72 2.61 20.16 11.38
C ASP A 72 3.50 18.89 11.49
N GLU A 73 2.94 17.78 11.99
CA GLU A 73 3.57 16.47 12.15
C GLU A 73 3.31 15.57 10.92
N GLY A 74 3.63 16.11 9.74
CA GLY A 74 3.43 15.44 8.46
C GLY A 74 4.27 14.18 8.27
N GLY A 75 3.76 13.22 7.50
CA GLY A 75 4.50 12.05 7.04
C GLY A 75 5.74 12.43 6.21
N ILE A 76 6.87 11.77 6.46
CA ILE A 76 8.12 11.98 5.73
C ILE A 76 8.49 10.72 4.97
N LEU A 77 8.55 10.85 3.64
CA LEU A 77 9.08 9.83 2.75
C LEU A 77 10.52 10.19 2.46
N TRP A 78 11.43 9.24 2.49
CA TRP A 78 12.84 9.55 2.27
C TRP A 78 13.54 8.45 1.51
N SER A 79 14.67 8.81 0.93
CA SER A 79 15.56 7.88 0.28
C SER A 79 16.95 8.49 0.17
N VAL A 80 17.93 7.70 -0.23
CA VAL A 80 19.25 8.21 -0.62
C VAL A 80 19.49 8.01 -2.10
N VAL A 81 20.31 8.90 -2.66
CA VAL A 81 20.71 8.82 -4.06
C VAL A 81 21.70 7.68 -4.24
N GLU A 82 21.37 6.74 -5.12
CA GLU A 82 22.16 5.54 -5.38
C GLU A 82 22.71 5.49 -6.81
N ARG A 83 22.10 6.24 -7.73
CA ARG A 83 22.35 6.11 -9.17
C ARG A 83 22.65 7.46 -9.82
N GLU A 84 23.37 7.40 -10.93
CA GLU A 84 23.75 8.61 -11.69
C GLU A 84 22.52 9.26 -12.33
N GLU A 85 21.51 8.48 -12.73
CA GLU A 85 20.26 8.97 -13.29
C GLU A 85 19.46 9.81 -12.29
N GLU A 86 19.41 9.38 -11.02
CA GLU A 86 18.83 10.15 -9.91
C GLU A 86 19.57 11.47 -9.73
N LEU A 87 20.90 11.41 -9.73
CA LEU A 87 21.76 12.58 -9.56
C LEU A 87 21.61 13.57 -10.72
N ASN A 88 21.47 13.08 -11.95
CA ASN A 88 21.20 13.91 -13.11
C ASN A 88 19.85 14.63 -13.02
N GLY A 89 18.82 13.96 -12.49
CA GLY A 89 17.54 14.60 -12.19
C GLY A 89 17.70 15.74 -11.18
N ILE A 90 18.46 15.51 -10.10
CA ILE A 90 18.74 16.52 -9.07
C ILE A 90 19.60 17.67 -9.62
N ARG A 91 20.59 17.39 -10.46
CA ARG A 91 21.39 18.44 -11.13
C ARG A 91 20.55 19.28 -12.08
N GLY A 92 19.63 18.66 -12.82
CA GLY A 92 18.69 19.36 -13.68
C GLY A 92 17.76 20.27 -12.87
N LEU A 93 17.28 19.78 -11.73
CA LEU A 93 16.48 20.56 -10.78
C LEU A 93 17.27 21.78 -10.27
N ALA A 94 18.53 21.57 -9.88
CA ALA A 94 19.41 22.62 -9.36
C ALA A 94 19.79 23.69 -10.40
N ARG A 95 19.60 23.41 -11.69
CA ARG A 95 19.78 24.36 -12.80
C ARG A 95 18.50 25.13 -13.16
N GLY A 96 17.43 24.97 -12.38
CA GLY A 96 16.14 25.61 -12.63
C GLY A 96 15.27 24.86 -13.65
N GLY A 97 15.54 23.57 -13.90
CA GLY A 97 14.68 22.74 -14.74
C GLY A 97 13.29 22.54 -14.11
N PRO A 98 12.23 22.37 -14.92
CA PRO A 98 10.90 22.08 -14.40
C PRO A 98 10.90 20.71 -13.69
N LEU A 99 10.25 20.63 -12.52
CA LEU A 99 10.11 19.38 -11.79
C LEU A 99 8.76 18.74 -12.12
N VAL A 100 8.79 17.55 -12.72
CA VAL A 100 7.58 16.75 -12.93
C VAL A 100 7.50 15.70 -11.84
N ALA A 101 6.36 15.60 -11.16
CA ALA A 101 6.11 14.60 -10.13
C ALA A 101 5.09 13.56 -10.58
N PHE A 102 5.33 12.30 -10.25
CA PHE A 102 4.45 11.17 -10.52
C PHE A 102 4.10 10.44 -9.22
N LEU A 103 2.83 10.10 -9.05
CA LEU A 103 2.31 9.39 -7.88
C LEU A 103 2.13 7.91 -8.18
N PHE A 104 2.68 7.07 -7.33
CA PHE A 104 2.58 5.61 -7.41
C PHE A 104 1.96 5.06 -6.14
N ASN A 105 0.90 4.29 -6.29
CA ASN A 105 0.24 3.64 -5.15
C ASN A 105 1.05 2.43 -4.65
N GLU A 106 0.51 1.73 -3.65
CA GLU A 106 1.13 0.59 -2.95
C GLU A 106 1.63 -0.50 -3.90
N ILE A 107 0.91 -0.69 -5.01
CA ILE A 107 1.18 -1.72 -6.04
C ILE A 107 1.97 -1.18 -7.25
N ALA A 108 2.65 -0.05 -7.07
CA ALA A 108 3.54 0.58 -8.04
C ALA A 108 2.86 0.99 -9.37
N VAL A 109 1.56 1.32 -9.34
CA VAL A 109 0.84 1.90 -10.48
C VAL A 109 0.86 3.41 -10.41
N ASN A 110 1.19 4.03 -11.54
CA ASN A 110 1.11 5.48 -11.71
C ASN A 110 -0.36 5.92 -11.73
N VAL A 111 -0.76 6.69 -10.73
CA VAL A 111 -2.16 7.13 -10.54
C VAL A 111 -2.37 8.61 -10.83
N GLY A 112 -1.30 9.38 -10.96
CA GLY A 112 -1.41 10.80 -11.29
C GLY A 112 -0.06 11.48 -11.42
N TRP A 113 -0.08 12.70 -11.97
CA TRP A 113 1.14 13.48 -12.16
C TRP A 113 0.87 14.98 -12.10
N ASN A 114 1.91 15.78 -11.85
CA ASN A 114 1.81 17.23 -11.87
C ASN A 114 3.17 17.88 -12.18
N ASP A 115 3.11 19.13 -12.66
CA ASP A 115 4.26 20.02 -12.79
C ASP A 115 4.38 20.81 -11.49
N LEU A 116 5.46 20.60 -10.74
CA LEU A 116 5.68 21.25 -9.46
C LEU A 116 6.58 22.49 -9.64
N PRO A 117 6.14 23.67 -9.17
CA PRO A 117 6.98 24.86 -9.21
C PRO A 117 8.16 24.68 -8.26
N VAL A 118 9.34 25.10 -8.70
CA VAL A 118 10.58 25.03 -7.93
C VAL A 118 11.26 26.40 -7.96
N PRO A 119 11.83 26.88 -6.83
CA PRO A 119 12.62 28.10 -6.82
C PRO A 119 13.82 28.03 -7.77
N GLU A 120 14.14 29.16 -8.43
CA GLU A 120 15.23 29.23 -9.41
C GLU A 120 16.63 29.01 -8.80
N ASN A 121 16.82 29.23 -7.50
CA ASN A 121 18.11 29.13 -6.84
C ASN A 121 18.08 28.12 -5.69
N LEU A 122 18.69 26.95 -5.92
CA LEU A 122 18.80 25.87 -4.95
C LEU A 122 20.17 25.81 -4.24
N GLY A 123 20.93 26.92 -4.29
CA GLY A 123 22.09 27.18 -3.45
C GLY A 123 23.11 26.03 -3.39
N ARG A 124 23.04 25.24 -2.31
CA ARG A 124 24.00 24.18 -1.97
C ARG A 124 23.78 22.87 -2.74
N LEU A 125 22.61 22.68 -3.35
CA LEU A 125 22.25 21.43 -4.01
C LEU A 125 23.24 20.97 -5.11
N PRO A 126 23.74 21.86 -6.00
CA PRO A 126 24.76 21.46 -6.97
C PRO A 126 26.02 20.90 -6.32
N VAL A 127 26.50 21.54 -5.25
CA VAL A 127 27.74 21.14 -4.55
C VAL A 127 27.55 19.78 -3.89
N TRP A 128 26.41 19.56 -3.24
CA TRP A 128 26.08 18.27 -2.64
C TRP A 128 25.95 17.17 -3.69
N ALA A 129 25.23 17.44 -4.78
CA ALA A 129 25.08 16.50 -5.88
C ALA A 129 26.43 16.08 -6.47
N ASP A 130 27.34 17.03 -6.70
CA ASP A 130 28.66 16.71 -7.28
C ASP A 130 29.60 15.97 -6.31
N SER A 131 29.30 16.00 -5.00
CA SER A 131 30.08 15.31 -3.95
C SER A 131 29.50 13.96 -3.49
N ALA A 132 28.29 13.61 -3.93
CA ALA A 132 27.55 12.46 -3.42
C ALA A 132 28.16 11.13 -3.90
N ALA A 133 28.40 10.23 -2.94
CA ALA A 133 28.76 8.85 -3.23
C ALA A 133 27.54 8.07 -3.74
N LEU A 134 27.75 7.26 -4.78
CA LEU A 134 26.73 6.42 -5.43
C LEU A 134 26.99 4.93 -5.16
N GLY A 135 26.04 4.10 -5.58
CA GLY A 135 26.08 2.64 -5.46
C GLY A 135 25.20 2.12 -4.32
N GLN A 136 25.11 0.79 -4.23
CA GLN A 136 24.21 0.07 -3.32
C GLN A 136 24.33 0.54 -1.86
N VAL A 137 23.18 0.65 -1.19
CA VAL A 137 23.07 1.11 0.19
C VAL A 137 22.54 -0.01 1.08
N ASP A 138 23.17 -0.18 2.24
CA ASP A 138 22.57 -0.92 3.34
C ASP A 138 21.71 0.05 4.16
N TYR A 139 20.41 0.09 3.84
CA TYR A 139 19.46 0.97 4.52
C TYR A 139 19.35 0.66 6.01
N THR A 140 19.55 -0.60 6.41
CA THR A 140 19.53 -1.00 7.83
C THR A 140 20.66 -0.33 8.61
N ALA A 141 21.85 -0.27 8.01
CA ALA A 141 22.99 0.41 8.61
C ALA A 141 22.83 1.93 8.60
N LEU A 142 22.28 2.48 7.49
CA LEU A 142 22.11 3.92 7.29
C LEU A 142 21.00 4.52 8.16
N GLU A 143 19.98 3.75 8.55
CA GLU A 143 18.87 4.21 9.39
C GLU A 143 19.36 4.88 10.68
N ALA A 144 20.42 4.36 11.30
CA ALA A 144 20.96 4.91 12.54
C ALA A 144 21.47 6.36 12.40
N THR A 145 21.89 6.78 11.19
CA THR A 145 22.37 8.14 10.92
C THR A 145 21.35 9.00 10.17
N ALA A 146 20.47 8.39 9.36
CA ALA A 146 19.41 9.09 8.65
C ALA A 146 18.25 9.50 9.57
N LEU A 147 17.80 8.63 10.48
CA LEU A 147 16.63 8.89 11.33
C LEU A 147 16.78 10.14 12.20
N PRO A 148 17.92 10.39 12.89
CA PRO A 148 18.09 11.64 13.63
C PRO A 148 17.98 12.90 12.75
N LEU A 149 18.45 12.84 11.50
CA LEU A 149 18.33 13.96 10.55
C LEU A 149 16.87 14.19 10.14
N ILE A 150 16.13 13.10 9.89
CA ILE A 150 14.70 13.12 9.55
C ILE A 150 13.87 13.64 10.73
N ASP A 151 14.18 13.22 11.96
CA ASP A 151 13.53 13.72 13.16
C ASP A 151 13.76 15.23 13.32
N CYS A 152 14.97 15.73 13.04
CA CYS A 152 15.25 17.17 13.05
C CYS A 152 14.44 17.92 11.98
N LEU A 153 14.31 17.36 10.77
CA LEU A 153 13.45 17.92 9.72
C LEU A 153 11.98 17.96 10.16
N ASN A 154 11.53 16.95 10.89
CA ASN A 154 10.14 16.88 11.33
C ASN A 154 9.78 17.94 12.37
N HIS A 155 10.67 18.19 13.34
CA HIS A 155 10.43 19.11 14.46
C HIS A 155 10.76 20.58 14.15
N HIS A 156 11.06 20.92 12.89
CA HIS A 156 11.47 22.26 12.46
C HIS A 156 12.57 22.86 13.35
N VAL A 157 13.53 22.04 13.77
CA VAL A 157 14.67 22.55 14.54
C VAL A 157 15.45 23.46 13.59
N GLU A 158 15.34 24.78 13.81
CA GLU A 158 15.90 25.87 13.02
C GLU A 158 17.43 25.76 12.93
N ASN A 159 17.89 24.86 12.07
CA ASN A 159 19.27 24.77 11.67
C ASN A 159 19.30 24.71 10.14
N ASP A 160 19.05 25.87 9.53
CA ASP A 160 19.09 26.11 8.09
C ASP A 160 20.41 25.62 7.44
N ASP A 161 21.44 25.38 8.24
CA ASP A 161 22.73 24.84 7.80
C ASP A 161 22.73 23.32 7.54
N VAL A 162 21.72 22.57 7.97
CA VAL A 162 21.68 21.10 7.81
C VAL A 162 20.87 20.70 6.58
N TRP A 163 19.70 21.30 6.38
CA TRP A 163 18.76 20.92 5.34
C TRP A 163 18.57 22.05 4.32
N LEU A 164 18.58 21.70 3.04
CA LEU A 164 17.97 22.54 2.02
C LEU A 164 16.50 22.13 1.89
N VAL A 165 15.57 23.00 2.26
CA VAL A 165 14.12 22.74 2.19
C VAL A 165 13.48 23.60 1.10
N ILE A 166 12.64 22.98 0.28
CA ILE A 166 11.94 23.60 -0.84
C ILE A 166 10.45 23.32 -0.67
N GLU A 167 9.63 24.36 -0.60
CA GLU A 167 8.17 24.20 -0.67
C GLU A 167 7.79 23.72 -2.08
N ILE A 168 7.14 22.57 -2.15
CA ILE A 168 6.60 22.02 -3.41
C ILE A 168 5.14 21.63 -3.21
N GLY A 169 4.28 21.88 -4.19
CA GLY A 169 2.87 21.49 -4.12
C GLY A 169 1.96 22.46 -3.36
N GLY A 170 1.03 21.92 -2.55
CA GLY A 170 -0.08 22.70 -1.96
C GLY A 170 -1.20 23.06 -2.93
N ARG A 171 -1.21 22.44 -4.13
CA ARG A 171 -2.22 22.65 -5.18
C ARG A 171 -2.98 21.37 -5.46
N SER A 172 -4.27 21.51 -5.78
CA SER A 172 -5.19 20.41 -6.09
C SER A 172 -5.40 20.20 -7.60
N ASP A 173 -4.41 20.57 -8.43
CA ASP A 173 -4.48 20.52 -9.89
C ASP A 173 -3.74 19.33 -10.50
N TRP A 174 -3.56 18.27 -9.70
CA TRP A 174 -2.99 17.01 -10.16
C TRP A 174 -3.79 16.41 -11.31
N LYS A 175 -3.08 15.88 -12.30
CA LYS A 175 -3.66 15.27 -13.50
C LYS A 175 -3.84 13.77 -13.24
N ALA A 176 -5.08 13.31 -13.29
CA ALA A 176 -5.43 11.92 -13.06
C ALA A 176 -4.93 11.00 -14.17
N LEU A 177 -4.45 9.82 -13.80
CA LEU A 177 -4.17 8.73 -14.72
C LEU A 177 -5.10 7.54 -14.45
N ARG A 178 -5.86 7.20 -15.49
CA ARG A 178 -6.86 6.13 -15.46
C ARG A 178 -6.25 4.84 -15.97
N ASN A 179 -6.12 3.86 -15.08
CA ASN A 179 -5.56 2.55 -15.41
C ASN A 179 -6.69 1.53 -15.49
N ASN A 180 -6.73 0.73 -16.56
CA ASN A 180 -7.66 -0.39 -16.66
C ASN A 180 -6.93 -1.69 -16.36
N PHE A 181 -7.46 -2.46 -15.41
CA PHE A 181 -7.01 -3.81 -15.16
C PHE A 181 -7.98 -4.81 -15.79
N ILE A 182 -7.44 -5.88 -16.40
CA ILE A 182 -8.21 -6.97 -16.98
C ILE A 182 -8.01 -8.20 -16.12
N THR A 183 -9.10 -8.66 -15.50
CA THR A 183 -9.15 -9.86 -14.67
C THR A 183 -9.12 -11.15 -15.51
N ALA A 184 -8.81 -12.28 -14.87
CA ALA A 184 -8.91 -13.64 -15.41
C ALA A 184 -10.32 -13.95 -15.93
N GLY A 185 -11.35 -13.37 -15.31
CA GLY A 185 -12.74 -13.42 -15.77
C GLY A 185 -13.06 -12.53 -16.99
N ALA A 186 -12.04 -11.92 -17.63
CA ALA A 186 -12.16 -10.94 -18.72
C ALA A 186 -13.04 -9.72 -18.38
N SER A 187 -13.19 -9.41 -17.09
CA SER A 187 -13.80 -8.16 -16.64
C SER A 187 -12.73 -7.07 -16.57
N SER A 188 -13.10 -5.85 -16.97
CA SER A 188 -12.24 -4.67 -16.89
C SER A 188 -12.69 -3.80 -15.72
N SER A 189 -11.76 -3.44 -14.84
CA SER A 189 -12.01 -2.48 -13.77
C SER A 189 -11.09 -1.27 -13.90
N LEU A 190 -11.66 -0.10 -13.63
CA LEU A 190 -10.94 1.16 -13.64
C LEU A 190 -10.32 1.40 -12.26
N ILE A 191 -9.03 1.71 -12.25
CA ILE A 191 -8.29 2.20 -11.10
C ILE A 191 -8.05 3.70 -11.33
N ASP A 192 -8.76 4.52 -10.57
CA ASP A 192 -8.68 5.98 -10.59
C ASP A 192 -8.60 6.49 -9.14
N LEU A 193 -7.43 7.02 -8.75
CA LEU A 193 -7.23 7.57 -7.40
C LEU A 193 -8.16 8.75 -7.10
N PHE A 194 -8.65 9.43 -8.14
CA PHE A 194 -9.48 10.63 -8.03
C PHE A 194 -10.97 10.31 -7.97
N ASP A 195 -11.35 9.02 -8.07
CA ASP A 195 -12.74 8.61 -7.93
C ASP A 195 -13.23 8.86 -6.50
N ARG A 196 -14.42 9.44 -6.37
CA ARG A 196 -15.06 9.68 -5.08
C ARG A 196 -15.62 8.39 -4.47
N ASP A 197 -15.81 7.35 -5.28
CA ASP A 197 -16.13 6.01 -4.79
C ASP A 197 -14.86 5.28 -4.33
N GLU A 198 -14.32 5.72 -3.20
CA GLU A 198 -13.12 5.14 -2.62
C GLU A 198 -13.29 3.68 -2.18
N GLY A 199 -14.53 3.30 -1.83
CA GLY A 199 -14.89 1.91 -1.49
C GLY A 199 -14.61 0.99 -2.67
N ASN A 200 -15.23 1.30 -3.82
CA ASN A 200 -14.99 0.55 -5.05
C ASN A 200 -13.51 0.57 -5.45
N TYR A 201 -12.81 1.71 -5.35
CA TYR A 201 -11.36 1.76 -5.63
C TYR A 201 -10.58 0.71 -4.82
N GLN A 202 -10.78 0.65 -3.50
CA GLN A 202 -10.05 -0.28 -2.64
C GLN A 202 -10.44 -1.74 -2.92
N GLU A 203 -11.72 -2.00 -3.19
CA GLU A 203 -12.19 -3.33 -3.60
C GLU A 203 -11.55 -3.79 -4.92
N GLN A 204 -11.47 -2.91 -5.93
CA GLN A 204 -10.85 -3.25 -7.21
C GLN A 204 -9.35 -3.53 -7.07
N LEU A 205 -8.64 -2.81 -6.19
CA LEU A 205 -7.24 -3.14 -5.88
C LEU A 205 -7.11 -4.53 -5.26
N ALA A 206 -7.99 -4.88 -4.31
CA ALA A 206 -7.98 -6.18 -3.67
C ALA A 206 -8.37 -7.31 -4.64
N VAL A 207 -9.34 -7.07 -5.53
CA VAL A 207 -9.66 -7.98 -6.64
C VAL A 207 -8.42 -8.18 -7.48
N TRP A 208 -7.78 -7.11 -7.96
CA TRP A 208 -6.60 -7.22 -8.81
C TRP A 208 -5.46 -8.02 -8.13
N LEU A 209 -5.15 -7.71 -6.87
CA LEU A 209 -4.11 -8.40 -6.11
C LEU A 209 -4.40 -9.91 -6.01
N THR A 210 -5.65 -10.30 -5.85
CA THR A 210 -6.02 -11.68 -5.54
C THR A 210 -6.47 -12.52 -6.74
N ASP A 211 -6.80 -11.88 -7.87
CA ASP A 211 -7.37 -12.53 -9.06
C ASP A 211 -6.45 -13.58 -9.70
N ASN A 212 -5.13 -13.39 -9.65
CA ASN A 212 -4.18 -14.35 -10.19
C ASN A 212 -3.90 -15.55 -9.28
N LEU A 213 -4.48 -15.60 -8.07
CA LEU A 213 -4.24 -16.71 -7.14
C LEU A 213 -4.85 -18.02 -7.64
N MET A 214 -5.92 -17.95 -8.45
CA MET A 214 -6.60 -19.13 -8.99
C MET A 214 -7.11 -18.91 -10.43
N PRO A 215 -7.14 -19.94 -11.29
CA PRO A 215 -7.53 -19.78 -12.70
C PRO A 215 -8.96 -19.27 -12.91
N SER A 216 -9.87 -19.51 -11.97
CA SER A 216 -11.25 -19.01 -12.02
C SER A 216 -11.40 -17.54 -11.64
N GLY A 217 -10.32 -16.90 -11.19
CA GLY A 217 -10.34 -15.57 -10.60
C GLY A 217 -11.07 -15.52 -9.25
N VAL A 218 -11.28 -14.31 -8.76
CA VAL A 218 -12.03 -14.05 -7.52
C VAL A 218 -13.49 -13.67 -7.79
N HIS A 219 -14.34 -13.79 -6.78
CA HIS A 219 -15.72 -13.35 -6.85
C HIS A 219 -15.88 -12.01 -6.13
N HIS A 220 -16.11 -10.94 -6.89
CA HIS A 220 -16.47 -9.61 -6.36
C HIS A 220 -17.98 -9.54 -6.06
N SER A 221 -18.32 -9.00 -4.89
CA SER A 221 -19.67 -8.84 -4.33
C SER A 221 -20.59 -10.07 -4.46
N PRO A 222 -20.18 -11.27 -3.98
CA PRO A 222 -21.05 -12.44 -3.89
C PRO A 222 -22.34 -12.14 -3.11
N GLN A 223 -23.45 -12.69 -3.56
CA GLN A 223 -24.80 -12.45 -3.06
C GLN A 223 -25.36 -13.68 -2.36
N ILE A 224 -26.14 -13.45 -1.30
CA ILE A 224 -26.91 -14.46 -0.57
C ILE A 224 -28.36 -14.01 -0.37
N PRO A 225 -29.32 -14.93 -0.25
CA PRO A 225 -30.71 -14.60 0.03
C PRO A 225 -30.92 -13.81 1.34
N LYS A 226 -31.82 -12.82 1.31
CA LYS A 226 -32.29 -12.08 2.50
C LYS A 226 -33.74 -11.63 2.31
N GLY A 227 -34.67 -12.30 3.00
CA GLY A 227 -36.10 -12.03 2.83
C GLY A 227 -36.52 -12.28 1.38
N ASN A 228 -37.11 -11.27 0.73
CA ASN A 228 -37.53 -11.34 -0.68
C ASN A 228 -36.45 -10.91 -1.69
N GLY A 229 -35.26 -10.56 -1.24
CA GLY A 229 -34.17 -10.10 -2.09
C GLY A 229 -32.86 -10.81 -1.81
N THR A 230 -31.78 -10.22 -2.30
CA THR A 230 -30.41 -10.63 -1.97
C THR A 230 -29.75 -9.57 -1.09
N ARG A 231 -28.68 -9.96 -0.42
CA ARG A 231 -27.68 -9.05 0.12
C ARG A 231 -26.30 -9.57 -0.27
N GLU A 232 -25.34 -8.67 -0.23
CA GLU A 232 -23.94 -9.03 -0.30
C GLU A 232 -23.53 -9.89 0.90
N LEU A 233 -22.71 -10.90 0.61
CA LEU A 233 -22.09 -11.80 1.59
C LEU A 233 -20.84 -11.14 2.20
N THR A 234 -19.98 -10.62 1.33
CA THR A 234 -18.69 -9.96 1.59
C THR A 234 -18.27 -9.28 0.29
N ASP A 235 -17.29 -8.37 0.32
CA ASP A 235 -16.86 -7.66 -0.88
C ASP A 235 -16.09 -8.57 -1.85
N ILE A 236 -15.23 -9.47 -1.35
CA ILE A 236 -14.48 -10.43 -2.17
C ILE A 236 -14.50 -11.82 -1.55
N LEU A 237 -14.74 -12.84 -2.38
CA LEU A 237 -14.69 -14.25 -2.01
C LEU A 237 -13.72 -15.01 -2.92
N LEU A 238 -12.80 -15.73 -2.29
CA LEU A 238 -12.03 -16.81 -2.89
C LEU A 238 -12.48 -18.11 -2.25
N SER A 239 -12.71 -19.15 -3.05
CA SER A 239 -13.05 -20.48 -2.54
C SER A 239 -12.21 -21.53 -3.23
N HIS A 240 -11.61 -22.42 -2.44
CA HIS A 240 -10.74 -23.48 -2.94
C HIS A 240 -10.87 -24.73 -2.08
N GLU A 241 -10.20 -25.82 -2.46
CA GLU A 241 -10.36 -27.12 -1.79
C GLU A 241 -9.91 -27.16 -0.33
N PHE A 242 -9.12 -26.17 0.15
CA PHE A 242 -8.69 -26.11 1.55
C PHE A 242 -9.42 -25.05 2.39
N GLY A 243 -10.38 -24.33 1.80
CA GLY A 243 -11.16 -23.34 2.55
C GLY A 243 -11.67 -22.19 1.69
N ALA A 244 -12.09 -21.13 2.38
CA ALA A 244 -12.55 -19.90 1.75
C ALA A 244 -11.84 -18.69 2.36
N VAL A 245 -11.58 -17.67 1.54
CA VAL A 245 -11.10 -16.37 1.98
C VAL A 245 -12.18 -15.34 1.69
N LEU A 246 -12.64 -14.66 2.73
CA LEU A 246 -13.60 -13.57 2.66
C LEU A 246 -12.87 -12.29 2.99
N ILE A 247 -12.98 -11.30 2.11
CA ILE A 247 -12.41 -9.96 2.31
C ILE A 247 -13.55 -8.96 2.41
N GLU A 248 -13.53 -8.18 3.49
CA GLU A 248 -14.41 -7.04 3.72
C GLU A 248 -13.56 -5.78 3.77
N SER A 249 -13.70 -4.94 2.76
CA SER A 249 -13.05 -3.66 2.56
C SER A 249 -13.73 -2.56 3.36
N LYS A 250 -12.93 -1.67 3.95
CA LYS A 250 -13.39 -0.48 4.65
C LYS A 250 -12.51 0.69 4.27
N THR A 251 -13.12 1.84 3.94
CA THR A 251 -12.42 3.05 3.49
C THR A 251 -12.83 4.26 4.32
N LEU A 252 -12.06 5.36 4.22
CA LEU A 252 -12.25 6.56 5.02
C LEU A 252 -12.98 7.70 4.28
N SER A 253 -13.25 7.52 2.98
CA SER A 253 -13.97 8.46 2.11
C SER A 253 -13.43 9.90 2.18
N VAL A 254 -12.10 10.07 2.22
CA VAL A 254 -11.42 11.37 2.38
C VAL A 254 -11.76 12.38 1.28
N LEU A 255 -11.88 11.95 0.02
CA LEU A 255 -12.17 12.79 -1.15
C LEU A 255 -13.57 13.43 -1.11
N THR A 256 -14.48 12.87 -0.30
CA THR A 256 -15.85 13.39 -0.14
C THR A 256 -15.96 14.38 1.03
N ARG A 257 -14.91 14.54 1.84
CA ARG A 257 -14.93 15.42 3.01
C ARG A 257 -14.68 16.87 2.58
N ALA A 258 -15.37 17.80 3.24
CA ALA A 258 -15.20 19.24 2.98
C ALA A 258 -13.84 19.80 3.44
N ARG A 259 -13.17 19.10 4.38
CA ARG A 259 -11.84 19.43 4.88
C ARG A 259 -11.04 18.14 5.01
N LEU A 260 -9.73 18.24 4.78
CA LEU A 260 -8.79 17.18 5.10
C LEU A 260 -8.95 16.82 6.58
N PRO A 261 -9.26 15.55 6.90
CA PRO A 261 -9.35 15.13 8.29
C PRO A 261 -7.96 15.15 8.94
N ASP A 262 -7.91 15.31 10.27
CA ASP A 262 -6.69 15.05 11.04
C ASP A 262 -6.54 13.54 11.28
N ARG A 263 -5.34 13.12 11.72
CA ARG A 263 -5.06 11.70 11.96
C ARG A 263 -5.86 11.14 13.12
N VAL A 264 -6.15 11.95 14.15
CA VAL A 264 -7.01 11.55 15.28
C VAL A 264 -8.39 11.11 14.80
N LYS A 265 -9.00 11.87 13.87
CA LYS A 265 -10.28 11.51 13.26
C LYS A 265 -10.15 10.26 12.42
N LEU A 266 -9.10 10.14 11.60
CA LEU A 266 -8.88 8.95 10.78
C LEU A 266 -8.75 7.68 11.65
N LYS A 267 -7.97 7.72 12.73
CA LYS A 267 -7.77 6.61 13.67
C LYS A 267 -9.07 6.14 14.32
N ARG A 268 -9.91 7.09 14.77
CA ARG A 268 -11.23 6.79 15.32
C ARG A 268 -12.15 6.15 14.27
N ASP A 269 -12.16 6.71 13.07
CA ASP A 269 -12.99 6.20 11.98
C ASP A 269 -12.53 4.76 11.63
N VAL A 270 -11.22 4.51 11.43
CA VAL A 270 -10.64 3.17 11.18
C VAL A 270 -11.06 2.17 12.25
N SER A 271 -10.94 2.52 13.54
CA SER A 271 -11.33 1.63 14.64
C SER A 271 -12.81 1.20 14.57
N ALA A 272 -13.71 2.14 14.27
CA ALA A 272 -15.13 1.84 14.08
C ALA A 272 -15.37 0.94 12.84
N HIS A 273 -14.64 1.21 11.75
CA HIS A 273 -14.70 0.43 10.52
C HIS A 273 -14.24 -1.02 10.70
N ILE A 274 -13.17 -1.25 11.48
CA ILE A 274 -12.65 -2.59 11.76
C ILE A 274 -13.68 -3.43 12.50
N GLY A 275 -14.27 -2.88 13.58
CA GLY A 275 -15.30 -3.57 14.35
C GLY A 275 -16.52 -3.95 13.49
N LYS A 276 -16.94 -3.03 12.61
CA LYS A 276 -18.01 -3.30 11.64
C LYS A 276 -17.63 -4.40 10.64
N GLY A 277 -16.43 -4.35 10.08
CA GLY A 277 -15.94 -5.33 9.11
C GLY A 277 -15.91 -6.74 9.67
N PHE A 278 -15.35 -6.93 10.88
CA PHE A 278 -15.37 -8.23 11.54
C PHE A 278 -16.80 -8.69 11.88
N GLY A 279 -17.68 -7.78 12.28
CA GLY A 279 -19.10 -8.09 12.50
C GLY A 279 -19.79 -8.64 11.24
N GLN A 280 -19.52 -8.04 10.08
CA GLN A 280 -20.01 -8.50 8.78
C GLN A 280 -19.44 -9.87 8.41
N LEU A 281 -18.13 -10.06 8.55
CA LEU A 281 -17.46 -11.33 8.25
C LEU A 281 -17.91 -12.48 9.18
N ARG A 282 -18.15 -12.23 10.47
CA ARG A 282 -18.78 -13.21 11.37
C ARG A 282 -20.15 -13.66 10.83
N GLY A 283 -20.95 -12.71 10.35
CA GLY A 283 -22.23 -12.97 9.72
C GLY A 283 -22.10 -13.76 8.41
N ALA A 284 -21.09 -13.44 7.60
CA ALA A 284 -20.81 -14.10 6.33
C ALA A 284 -20.40 -15.56 6.52
N ILE A 285 -19.45 -15.83 7.43
CA ILE A 285 -19.01 -17.20 7.75
C ILE A 285 -20.19 -18.03 8.29
N ARG A 286 -21.02 -17.45 9.18
CA ARG A 286 -22.23 -18.14 9.66
C ARG A 286 -23.19 -18.46 8.52
N ALA A 287 -23.37 -17.55 7.57
CA ALA A 287 -24.22 -17.77 6.41
C ALA A 287 -23.68 -18.91 5.53
N LEU A 288 -22.37 -18.94 5.25
CA LEU A 288 -21.72 -20.04 4.52
C LEU A 288 -21.95 -21.40 5.18
N LYS A 289 -21.85 -21.47 6.51
CA LYS A 289 -22.13 -22.71 7.27
C LYS A 289 -23.59 -23.14 7.29
N SER A 290 -24.52 -22.26 6.90
CA SER A 290 -25.97 -22.53 6.90
C SER A 290 -26.48 -23.01 5.53
N ASP A 291 -25.58 -23.46 4.65
CA ASP A 291 -25.87 -23.95 3.29
C ASP A 291 -26.72 -23.01 2.42
N VAL A 292 -26.58 -21.69 2.65
CA VAL A 292 -27.27 -20.69 1.82
C VAL A 292 -26.68 -20.69 0.40
N SER A 293 -27.51 -20.57 -0.62
CA SER A 293 -27.05 -20.39 -2.00
C SER A 293 -26.24 -19.09 -2.10
N VAL A 294 -25.04 -19.19 -2.67
CA VAL A 294 -24.17 -18.05 -2.96
C VAL A 294 -24.16 -17.85 -4.47
N THR A 295 -24.43 -16.64 -4.92
CA THR A 295 -24.43 -16.30 -6.35
C THR A 295 -23.52 -15.12 -6.64
N ASN A 296 -23.13 -14.93 -7.90
CA ASN A 296 -22.61 -13.63 -8.33
C ASN A 296 -23.75 -12.61 -8.47
N VAL A 297 -23.41 -11.36 -8.80
CA VAL A 297 -24.37 -10.28 -9.06
C VAL A 297 -25.32 -10.56 -10.25
N LYS A 298 -24.97 -11.49 -11.14
CA LYS A 298 -25.80 -11.94 -12.26
C LYS A 298 -26.75 -13.09 -11.89
N GLY A 299 -26.69 -13.58 -10.64
CA GLY A 299 -27.50 -14.69 -10.15
C GLY A 299 -26.94 -16.09 -10.47
N ASN A 300 -25.74 -16.21 -11.03
CA ASN A 300 -25.12 -17.52 -11.25
C ASN A 300 -24.61 -18.08 -9.93
N SER A 301 -24.92 -19.34 -9.64
CA SER A 301 -24.41 -20.04 -8.45
C SER A 301 -22.89 -20.11 -8.43
N LEU A 302 -22.31 -19.85 -7.27
CA LEU A 302 -20.88 -19.95 -7.01
C LEU A 302 -20.60 -21.21 -6.19
N PRO A 303 -19.61 -22.04 -6.56
CA PRO A 303 -19.14 -23.11 -5.70
C PRO A 303 -18.39 -22.49 -4.51
N VAL A 304 -18.74 -22.91 -3.30
CA VAL A 304 -18.11 -22.40 -2.08
C VAL A 304 -17.80 -23.56 -1.14
N GLU A 305 -16.56 -23.61 -0.65
CA GLU A 305 -16.10 -24.51 0.41
C GLU A 305 -16.63 -24.02 1.76
N ARG A 306 -17.20 -24.94 2.54
CA ARG A 306 -17.98 -24.63 3.76
C ARG A 306 -17.57 -25.43 4.97
N GLU A 307 -16.86 -26.54 4.77
CA GLU A 307 -16.47 -27.47 5.83
C GLU A 307 -15.18 -27.02 6.49
N LEU A 308 -14.24 -26.50 5.69
CA LEU A 308 -12.93 -26.08 6.17
C LEU A 308 -12.94 -24.64 6.72
N PRO A 309 -12.02 -24.31 7.66
CA PRO A 309 -11.92 -22.98 8.24
C PRO A 309 -11.77 -21.89 7.19
N ALA A 310 -12.57 -20.82 7.31
CA ALA A 310 -12.44 -19.65 6.46
C ALA A 310 -11.42 -18.66 7.02
N HIS A 311 -10.70 -17.97 6.14
CA HIS A 311 -9.95 -16.77 6.45
C HIS A 311 -10.87 -15.54 6.28
N ALA A 312 -10.91 -14.68 7.30
CA ALA A 312 -11.71 -13.46 7.32
C ALA A 312 -10.77 -12.26 7.39
N ILE A 313 -10.63 -11.56 6.26
CA ILE A 313 -9.75 -10.41 6.11
C ILE A 313 -10.60 -9.14 6.18
N VAL A 314 -10.36 -8.32 7.20
CA VAL A 314 -10.78 -6.91 7.14
C VAL A 314 -9.65 -6.14 6.47
N LEU A 315 -9.97 -5.52 5.33
CA LEU A 315 -9.03 -4.69 4.57
C LEU A 315 -9.29 -3.21 4.86
N ILE A 316 -8.31 -2.53 5.43
CA ILE A 316 -8.35 -1.11 5.78
C ILE A 316 -7.38 -0.31 4.90
N PRO A 317 -7.49 1.04 4.82
CA PRO A 317 -6.62 1.81 3.94
C PRO A 317 -5.17 1.87 4.43
N ASP A 318 -4.92 1.80 5.74
CA ASP A 318 -3.58 1.92 6.32
C ASP A 318 -3.55 1.34 7.75
N LEU A 319 -2.66 0.37 8.00
CA LEU A 319 -2.46 -0.21 9.33
C LEU A 319 -1.87 0.77 10.35
N LYS A 320 -1.14 1.82 9.90
CA LYS A 320 -0.58 2.87 10.78
C LYS A 320 -1.64 3.76 11.44
N LEU A 321 -2.92 3.58 11.08
CA LEU A 321 -4.06 4.27 11.68
C LEU A 321 -4.74 3.46 12.80
N VAL A 322 -4.24 2.26 13.11
CA VAL A 322 -4.76 1.45 14.21
C VAL A 322 -3.98 1.80 15.48
N ASP A 323 -4.61 2.49 16.42
CA ASP A 323 -3.98 2.86 17.70
C ASP A 323 -4.28 1.84 18.81
N ASP A 324 -5.47 1.25 18.79
CA ASP A 324 -5.94 0.32 19.82
C ASP A 324 -5.57 -1.12 19.46
N HIS A 325 -4.27 -1.42 19.54
CA HIS A 325 -3.75 -2.76 19.24
C HIS A 325 -4.29 -3.82 20.22
N GLU A 326 -4.65 -3.42 21.44
CA GLU A 326 -5.18 -4.29 22.48
C GLU A 326 -6.61 -4.76 22.16
N ALA A 327 -7.46 -3.90 21.59
CA ALA A 327 -8.81 -4.27 21.16
C ALA A 327 -8.83 -5.40 20.11
N TYR A 328 -7.75 -5.57 19.35
CA TYR A 328 -7.57 -6.64 18.38
C TYR A 328 -6.52 -7.67 18.83
N GLY A 329 -6.39 -7.81 20.15
CA GLY A 329 -5.45 -8.69 20.80
C GLY A 329 -5.89 -10.15 20.88
N ILE A 330 -5.19 -10.94 21.71
CA ILE A 330 -5.41 -12.38 21.84
C ILE A 330 -6.86 -12.76 22.20
N GLU A 331 -7.53 -11.98 23.04
CA GLU A 331 -8.93 -12.24 23.44
C GLU A 331 -9.86 -12.14 22.24
N PHE A 332 -9.69 -11.10 21.41
CA PHE A 332 -10.46 -10.92 20.19
C PHE A 332 -10.23 -12.07 19.19
N ILE A 333 -8.96 -12.47 19.00
CA ILE A 333 -8.59 -13.58 18.10
C ILE A 333 -9.28 -14.88 18.54
N GLN A 334 -9.19 -15.21 19.84
CA GLN A 334 -9.80 -16.42 20.39
C GLN A 334 -11.32 -16.37 20.35
N GLU A 335 -11.94 -15.23 20.64
CA GLU A 335 -13.38 -15.04 20.55
C GLU A 335 -13.87 -15.21 19.11
N PHE A 336 -13.21 -14.59 18.14
CA PHE A 336 -13.54 -14.71 16.72
C PHE A 336 -13.46 -16.18 16.27
N MET A 337 -12.36 -16.86 16.60
CA MET A 337 -12.15 -18.26 16.25
C MET A 337 -13.20 -19.16 16.92
N ARG A 338 -13.54 -18.94 18.19
CA ARG A 338 -14.59 -19.72 18.88
C ARG A 338 -15.97 -19.50 18.26
N ALA A 339 -16.29 -18.26 17.88
CA ALA A 339 -17.60 -17.90 17.35
C ALA A 339 -17.82 -18.39 15.91
N THR A 340 -16.75 -18.44 15.11
CA THR A 340 -16.84 -18.68 13.66
C THR A 340 -16.15 -19.95 13.19
N GLY A 341 -15.19 -20.48 13.94
CA GLY A 341 -14.25 -21.52 13.50
C GLY A 341 -13.27 -21.06 12.40
N GLY A 342 -13.20 -19.76 12.10
CA GLY A 342 -12.31 -19.17 11.10
C GLY A 342 -11.16 -18.37 11.70
N PHE A 343 -10.25 -17.92 10.84
CA PHE A 343 -9.08 -17.12 11.19
C PHE A 343 -9.34 -15.65 10.86
N ALA A 344 -9.19 -14.77 11.85
CA ALA A 344 -9.29 -13.32 11.67
C ALA A 344 -7.97 -12.74 11.17
N HIS A 345 -8.05 -11.83 10.22
CA HIS A 345 -6.93 -11.05 9.70
C HIS A 345 -7.33 -9.59 9.57
N LEU A 346 -6.39 -8.71 9.88
CA LEU A 346 -6.48 -7.28 9.62
C LEU A 346 -5.30 -6.91 8.73
N LEU A 347 -5.57 -6.43 7.53
CA LEU A 347 -4.57 -6.07 6.52
C LEU A 347 -4.86 -4.68 5.97
N ASP A 348 -3.83 -3.99 5.50
CA ASP A 348 -3.97 -2.94 4.50
C ASP A 348 -3.59 -3.47 3.10
N ILE A 349 -3.60 -2.58 2.11
CA ILE A 349 -3.26 -2.94 0.72
C ILE A 349 -1.81 -3.42 0.60
N SER A 350 -0.88 -2.84 1.36
CA SER A 350 0.53 -3.23 1.34
C SER A 350 0.72 -4.64 1.90
N GLU A 351 0.08 -4.96 3.02
CA GLU A 351 0.11 -6.30 3.60
C GLU A 351 -0.60 -7.35 2.74
N LEU A 352 -1.70 -6.98 2.06
CA LEU A 352 -2.34 -7.86 1.09
C LEU A 352 -1.41 -8.14 -0.10
N LEU A 353 -0.77 -7.11 -0.67
CA LEU A 353 0.24 -7.26 -1.72
C LEU A 353 1.37 -8.20 -1.27
N ARG A 354 1.96 -7.97 -0.09
CA ARG A 354 3.03 -8.80 0.46
C ARG A 354 2.59 -10.26 0.64
N SER A 355 1.35 -10.48 1.09
CA SER A 355 0.79 -11.82 1.26
C SER A 355 0.62 -12.55 -0.09
N VAL A 356 0.18 -11.84 -1.12
CA VAL A 356 0.08 -12.39 -2.49
C VAL A 356 1.48 -12.67 -3.07
N GLN A 357 2.42 -11.73 -2.95
CA GLN A 357 3.80 -11.92 -3.41
C GLN A 357 4.46 -13.12 -2.71
N ALA A 358 4.26 -13.25 -1.40
CA ALA A 358 4.75 -14.40 -0.63
C ALA A 358 4.17 -15.72 -1.19
N ALA A 359 2.86 -15.75 -1.48
CA ALA A 359 2.22 -16.90 -2.08
C ALA A 359 2.80 -17.26 -3.46
N GLU A 360 3.00 -16.27 -4.33
CA GLU A 360 3.63 -16.47 -5.64
C GLU A 360 5.06 -17.01 -5.51
N MET A 361 5.86 -16.45 -4.61
CA MET A 361 7.24 -16.89 -4.36
C MET A 361 7.30 -18.33 -3.81
N ILE A 362 6.39 -18.69 -2.91
CA ILE A 362 6.29 -20.06 -2.36
C ILE A 362 5.85 -21.04 -3.47
N ALA A 363 4.83 -20.68 -4.24
CA ALA A 363 4.33 -21.51 -5.34
C ALA A 363 5.40 -21.73 -6.42
N ALA A 364 6.16 -20.69 -6.79
CA ALA A 364 7.22 -20.76 -7.79
C ALA A 364 8.38 -21.70 -7.40
N ARG A 365 8.56 -21.97 -6.10
CA ARG A 365 9.57 -22.92 -5.59
C ARG A 365 9.04 -24.35 -5.46
N GLY A 366 7.72 -24.54 -5.51
CA GLY A 366 7.06 -25.84 -5.44
C GLY A 366 6.75 -26.40 -6.83
N THR A 367 6.61 -27.72 -6.94
CA THR A 367 6.15 -28.38 -8.18
C THR A 367 4.66 -28.70 -8.18
N ARG A 368 4.02 -28.67 -7.01
CA ARG A 368 2.60 -29.02 -6.80
C ARG A 368 1.79 -27.95 -6.07
N THR A 369 2.46 -26.93 -5.53
CA THR A 369 1.83 -25.87 -4.76
C THR A 369 1.31 -24.81 -5.72
N THR A 370 0.00 -24.58 -5.72
CA THR A 370 -0.59 -23.45 -6.47
C THR A 370 -0.46 -22.14 -5.68
N PRO A 371 -0.55 -20.97 -6.33
CA PRO A 371 -0.58 -19.69 -5.62
C PRO A 371 -1.68 -19.61 -4.56
N MET A 372 -2.89 -20.12 -4.84
CA MET A 372 -3.98 -20.16 -3.85
C MET A 372 -3.64 -21.02 -2.62
N MET A 373 -3.04 -22.21 -2.82
CA MET A 373 -2.59 -23.06 -1.72
C MET A 373 -1.52 -22.38 -0.88
N ALA A 374 -0.57 -21.72 -1.54
CA ALA A 374 0.48 -20.98 -0.86
C ALA A 374 -0.06 -19.77 -0.09
N PHE A 375 -1.08 -19.09 -0.63
CA PHE A 375 -1.74 -17.96 0.02
C PHE A 375 -2.51 -18.39 1.26
N ASP A 376 -3.28 -19.48 1.18
CA ASP A 376 -3.96 -20.10 2.32
C ASP A 376 -2.96 -20.48 3.43
N TYR A 377 -1.90 -21.20 3.06
CA TYR A 377 -0.80 -21.53 3.99
C TYR A 377 -0.18 -20.28 4.63
N TYR A 378 0.11 -19.25 3.83
CA TYR A 378 0.69 -18.01 4.34
C TYR A 378 -0.23 -17.30 5.33
N LEU A 379 -1.54 -17.28 5.06
CA LEU A 379 -2.53 -16.75 5.98
C LEU A 379 -2.62 -17.59 7.26
N MET A 380 -2.49 -18.92 7.20
CA MET A 380 -2.41 -19.75 8.40
C MET A 380 -1.17 -19.41 9.24
N GLU A 381 0.01 -19.25 8.62
CA GLU A 381 1.22 -18.84 9.32
C GLU A 381 1.10 -17.43 9.91
N ARG A 382 0.48 -16.49 9.17
CA ARG A 382 0.17 -15.17 9.69
C ARG A 382 -0.74 -15.24 10.93
N ALA A 383 -1.78 -16.07 10.92
CA ALA A 383 -2.67 -16.23 12.07
C ALA A 383 -1.91 -16.75 13.31
N LYS A 384 -0.96 -17.68 13.13
CA LYS A 384 -0.08 -18.15 14.21
C LYS A 384 0.80 -17.01 14.72
N LYS A 385 1.43 -16.25 13.83
CA LYS A 385 2.27 -15.10 14.20
C LYS A 385 1.48 -14.01 14.93
N ALA A 386 0.24 -13.76 14.52
CA ALA A 386 -0.64 -12.80 15.21
C ALA A 386 -0.99 -13.26 16.63
N ALA A 387 -1.25 -14.56 16.81
CA ALA A 387 -1.47 -15.13 18.14
C ALA A 387 -0.21 -15.07 19.02
N GLU A 388 0.97 -15.34 18.46
CA GLU A 388 2.26 -15.22 19.16
C GLU A 388 2.58 -13.77 19.56
N ALA A 389 2.32 -12.82 18.66
CA ALA A 389 2.51 -11.39 18.91
C ALA A 389 1.43 -10.79 19.84
N GLY A 390 0.31 -11.50 20.02
CA GLY A 390 -0.81 -11.06 20.83
C GLY A 390 -1.68 -9.98 20.19
N THR A 391 -1.57 -9.74 18.87
CA THR A 391 -2.38 -8.75 18.14
C THR A 391 -2.53 -9.12 16.65
N LEU A 392 -3.64 -8.72 16.03
CA LEU A 392 -3.85 -8.82 14.57
C LEU A 392 -3.07 -7.76 13.78
N CYS A 393 -2.60 -6.70 14.45
CA CYS A 393 -1.91 -5.55 13.88
C CYS A 393 -0.43 -5.88 13.66
N ILE A 394 -0.16 -6.87 12.83
CA ILE A 394 1.19 -7.31 12.50
C ILE A 394 1.47 -7.18 11.01
N GLU A 395 2.72 -6.87 10.70
CA GLU A 395 3.29 -7.05 9.36
C GLU A 395 4.09 -8.35 9.33
N VAL A 396 3.94 -9.14 8.28
CA VAL A 396 4.69 -10.40 8.13
C VAL A 396 5.53 -10.35 6.86
N LEU A 397 6.84 -10.55 7.03
CA LEU A 397 7.80 -10.64 5.94
C LEU A 397 8.22 -12.08 5.71
N LEU A 398 8.03 -12.57 4.49
CA LEU A 398 8.56 -13.85 4.06
C LEU A 398 10.09 -13.75 3.91
N ARG A 399 10.81 -14.63 4.59
CA ARG A 399 12.25 -14.83 4.40
C ARG A 399 12.51 -16.30 4.12
N PHE A 400 13.19 -16.57 3.02
CA PHE A 400 13.74 -17.89 2.77
C PHE A 400 15.09 -17.99 3.47
N ALA A 401 15.34 -19.07 4.22
CA ALA A 401 16.70 -19.40 4.60
C ALA A 401 17.51 -19.55 3.30
N SER A 402 18.67 -18.90 3.23
CA SER A 402 19.54 -18.88 2.05
C SER A 402 19.66 -20.26 1.42
N ASP A 403 19.50 -20.34 0.10
CA ASP A 403 19.75 -21.56 -0.66
C ASP A 403 21.17 -22.05 -0.30
N GLU A 404 21.29 -23.19 0.40
CA GLU A 404 22.54 -23.95 0.34
C GLU A 404 22.80 -24.17 -1.16
N PRO A 405 24.01 -23.84 -1.67
CA PRO A 405 24.30 -24.08 -3.06
C PRO A 405 24.10 -25.57 -3.29
N MET A 406 23.12 -25.92 -4.14
CA MET A 406 23.01 -27.28 -4.64
C MET A 406 24.36 -27.61 -5.27
N MET A 407 25.17 -28.39 -4.56
CA MET A 407 26.31 -29.06 -5.17
C MET A 407 25.72 -29.96 -6.25
N VAL A 408 26.05 -29.60 -7.49
CA VAL A 408 25.78 -30.35 -8.73
C VAL A 408 26.24 -31.79 -8.59
#